data_AF-A0A2T7KYU0-F1
#
_entry.id   AF-A0A2T7KYU0-F1
#
_cell.length_a   1.000
_cell.length_b   1.000
_cell.length_c   1.000
_cell.angle_alpha   90.00
_cell.angle_beta   90.00
_cell.angle_gamma   90.00
#
_symmetry.space_group_name_H-M   'P 1'
#
loop_
_entity.id
_entity.type
_entity.pdbx_description
1 polymer ?
#
loop_
_entity_poly.entity_id
_entity_poly.type
_entity_poly.pdbx_seq_one_letter_code
_entity_poly.pdbx_strand_id
1 'polypeptide(L)'
;MRAAGYRAGLRILDLADRLRGRNHELLPPRRYRRFVGNGDFLEVGRQITDYMQTELGVGPAHDVLDAGCGAGRIAVPLTDVLGEKGSYLGFDIVPHAIEWCSSAMTPKYPNFRFEHVDIRQEIYNPDGKPRAADFRFPAEDSAFDVVAMVGLISHLLPPELDNYLT
;
A
#
# COMPACT_ATOMS: atom_id res chain seq x y z
N MET A 1 25.72 -6.37 -12.93
CA MET A 1 25.22 -6.79 -14.27
C MET A 1 23.94 -7.66 -14.27
N ARG A 2 23.25 -7.93 -13.14
CA ARG A 2 22.01 -8.76 -13.13
C ARG A 2 20.66 -7.99 -13.10
N ALA A 3 20.66 -6.67 -12.90
CA ALA A 3 19.43 -5.89 -12.74
C ALA A 3 18.76 -5.44 -14.06
N ALA A 4 19.50 -5.41 -15.18
CA ALA A 4 18.98 -4.92 -16.46
C ALA A 4 18.08 -5.96 -17.17
N GLY A 5 18.55 -7.22 -17.26
CA GLY A 5 17.77 -8.30 -17.88
C GLY A 5 16.48 -8.65 -17.12
N TYR A 6 16.52 -8.58 -15.78
CA TYR A 6 15.34 -8.79 -14.93
C TYR A 6 14.24 -7.75 -15.16
N ARG A 7 14.62 -6.46 -15.31
CA ARG A 7 13.67 -5.37 -15.59
C ARG A 7 13.06 -5.46 -16.99
N ALA A 8 13.81 -5.94 -17.99
CA ALA A 8 13.30 -6.16 -19.34
C ALA A 8 12.29 -7.31 -19.40
N GLY A 9 12.57 -8.43 -18.73
CA GLY A 9 11.65 -9.58 -18.66
C GLY A 9 10.32 -9.24 -18.00
N LEU A 10 10.35 -8.44 -16.92
CA LEU A 10 9.12 -8.00 -16.25
C LEU A 10 8.27 -7.07 -17.12
N ARG A 11 8.86 -6.20 -17.95
CA ARG A 11 8.11 -5.35 -18.90
C ARG A 11 7.41 -6.18 -19.98
N ILE A 12 8.04 -7.25 -20.45
CA ILE A 12 7.45 -8.17 -21.44
C ILE A 12 6.27 -8.92 -20.81
N LEU A 13 6.40 -9.35 -19.56
CA LEU A 13 5.30 -9.99 -18.83
C LEU A 13 4.15 -9.02 -18.55
N ASP A 14 4.44 -7.77 -18.16
CA ASP A 14 3.44 -6.71 -17.98
C ASP A 14 2.65 -6.44 -19.28
N LEU A 15 3.35 -6.41 -20.42
CA LEU A 15 2.72 -6.25 -21.74
C LEU A 15 1.89 -7.48 -22.13
N ALA A 16 2.39 -8.68 -21.87
CA ALA A 16 1.67 -9.92 -22.15
C ALA A 16 0.41 -10.07 -21.29
N ASP A 17 0.43 -9.60 -20.04
CA ASP A 17 -0.76 -9.56 -19.17
C ASP A 17 -1.79 -8.54 -19.68
N ARG A 18 -1.34 -7.36 -20.17
CA ARG A 18 -2.20 -6.36 -20.83
C ARG A 18 -2.89 -6.92 -22.07
N LEU A 19 -2.15 -7.61 -22.93
CA LEU A 19 -2.67 -8.16 -24.19
C LEU A 19 -3.63 -9.35 -23.98
N ARG A 20 -3.55 -10.05 -22.84
CA ARG A 20 -4.40 -11.20 -22.54
C ARG A 20 -5.70 -10.86 -21.80
N GLY A 21 -5.99 -9.57 -21.59
CA GLY A 21 -7.20 -9.15 -20.86
C GLY A 21 -7.23 -9.59 -19.40
N ARG A 22 -6.08 -9.97 -18.81
CA ARG A 22 -5.95 -10.43 -17.42
C ARG A 22 -5.68 -9.29 -16.43
N ASN A 23 -5.85 -8.05 -16.86
CA ASN A 23 -5.51 -6.88 -16.08
C ASN A 23 -6.78 -6.22 -15.57
N HIS A 24 -6.99 -6.34 -14.25
CA HIS A 24 -7.76 -5.34 -13.53
C HIS A 24 -7.06 -3.98 -13.72
N GLU A 25 -7.81 -2.92 -13.97
CA GLU A 25 -7.29 -1.57 -14.25
C GLU A 25 -6.27 -1.12 -13.20
N LEU A 26 -6.58 -1.40 -11.93
CA LEU A 26 -5.76 -1.04 -10.78
C LEU A 26 -4.72 -2.10 -10.39
N LEU A 27 -4.51 -3.14 -11.19
CA LEU A 27 -3.50 -4.16 -10.91
C LEU A 27 -2.10 -3.61 -11.21
N PRO A 28 -1.22 -3.44 -10.20
CA PRO A 28 0.13 -2.92 -10.43
C PRO A 28 0.93 -3.78 -11.38
N PRO A 29 1.87 -3.21 -12.15
CA PRO A 29 2.90 -3.98 -12.84
C PRO A 29 3.59 -4.99 -11.92
N ARG A 30 3.94 -6.16 -12.43
CA ARG A 30 4.53 -7.26 -11.63
C ARG A 30 5.78 -6.82 -10.86
N ARG A 31 6.56 -5.91 -11.47
CA ARG A 31 7.77 -5.33 -10.85
C ARG A 31 7.48 -4.58 -9.53
N TYR A 32 6.28 -4.03 -9.34
CA TYR A 32 5.88 -3.30 -8.14
C TYR A 32 5.22 -4.21 -7.09
N ARG A 33 4.74 -5.40 -7.51
CA ARG A 33 4.18 -6.41 -6.61
C ARG A 33 5.25 -7.13 -5.78
N ARG A 34 6.53 -6.96 -6.09
CA ARG A 34 7.63 -7.68 -5.41
C ARG A 34 7.72 -7.40 -3.91
N PHE A 35 7.23 -6.23 -3.48
CA PHE A 35 7.25 -5.80 -2.08
C PHE A 35 5.91 -5.99 -1.38
N VAL A 36 4.93 -6.55 -2.08
CA VAL A 36 3.62 -6.90 -1.55
C VAL A 36 3.66 -8.40 -1.28
N GLY A 37 3.43 -8.82 -0.04
CA GLY A 37 3.62 -10.21 0.39
C GLY A 37 3.01 -11.27 -0.54
N ASN A 38 3.46 -12.52 -0.42
CA ASN A 38 3.11 -13.62 -1.32
C ASN A 38 1.59 -13.82 -1.52
N GLY A 39 1.22 -14.41 -2.67
CA GLY A 39 -0.16 -14.74 -3.04
C GLY A 39 -0.63 -14.01 -4.30
N ASP A 40 -1.86 -14.31 -4.74
CA ASP A 40 -2.51 -13.52 -5.78
C ASP A 40 -2.88 -12.14 -5.22
N PHE A 41 -2.43 -11.08 -5.89
CA PHE A 41 -2.55 -9.72 -5.39
C PHE A 41 -4.01 -9.31 -5.16
N LEU A 42 -4.91 -9.63 -6.10
CA LEU A 42 -6.30 -9.19 -6.02
C LEU A 42 -7.11 -10.09 -5.09
N GLU A 43 -6.83 -11.39 -5.10
CA GLU A 43 -7.50 -12.34 -4.21
C GLU A 43 -7.18 -12.06 -2.75
N VAL A 44 -5.89 -11.90 -2.41
CA VAL A 44 -5.48 -11.57 -1.04
C VAL A 44 -5.99 -10.20 -0.63
N GLY A 45 -5.95 -9.21 -1.54
CA GLY A 45 -6.55 -7.90 -1.29
C GLY A 45 -8.03 -8.01 -0.90
N ARG A 46 -8.82 -8.72 -1.70
CA ARG A 46 -10.26 -8.95 -1.42
C ARG A 46 -10.49 -9.65 -0.08
N GLN A 47 -9.73 -10.71 0.21
CA GLN A 47 -9.85 -11.44 1.47
C GLN A 47 -9.60 -10.54 2.69
N ILE A 48 -8.60 -9.66 2.62
CA ILE A 48 -8.31 -8.70 3.69
C ILE A 48 -9.45 -7.69 3.82
N THR A 49 -9.92 -7.10 2.72
CA THR A 49 -11.02 -6.11 2.78
C THR A 49 -12.36 -6.71 3.15
N ASP A 50 -12.61 -7.98 2.80
CA ASP A 50 -13.81 -8.70 3.25
C ASP A 50 -13.76 -8.85 4.77
N TYR A 51 -12.62 -9.26 5.33
CA TYR A 51 -12.43 -9.30 6.79
C TYR A 51 -12.61 -7.92 7.43
N MET A 52 -12.06 -6.85 6.84
CA MET A 52 -12.26 -5.48 7.34
C MET A 52 -13.74 -5.08 7.36
N GLN A 53 -14.53 -5.48 6.36
CA GLN A 53 -15.96 -5.20 6.32
C GLN A 53 -16.74 -6.06 7.33
N THR A 54 -16.47 -7.37 7.39
CA THR A 54 -17.27 -8.30 8.21
C THR A 54 -16.94 -8.21 9.69
N GLU A 55 -15.67 -8.09 10.05
CA GLU A 55 -15.22 -8.15 11.45
C GLU A 55 -14.97 -6.77 12.06
N LEU A 56 -14.55 -5.79 11.25
CA LEU A 56 -14.26 -4.42 11.73
C LEU A 56 -15.36 -3.42 11.36
N GLY A 57 -16.33 -3.82 10.54
CA GLY A 57 -17.45 -2.95 10.13
C GLY A 57 -17.05 -1.84 9.14
N VAL A 58 -15.91 -1.98 8.44
CA VAL A 58 -15.48 -1.00 7.44
C VAL A 58 -16.57 -0.82 6.39
N GLY A 59 -16.77 0.42 5.96
CA GLY A 59 -17.91 0.83 5.15
C GLY A 59 -17.69 2.20 4.52
N PRO A 60 -18.70 2.71 3.80
CA PRO A 60 -18.50 3.80 2.83
C PRO A 60 -18.16 5.17 3.42
N ALA A 61 -18.30 5.37 4.72
CA ALA A 61 -18.01 6.63 5.40
C ALA A 61 -16.81 6.56 6.34
N HIS A 62 -16.08 5.44 6.36
CA HIS A 62 -14.94 5.26 7.25
C HIS A 62 -13.66 5.84 6.66
N ASP A 63 -12.81 6.36 7.54
CA ASP A 63 -11.46 6.81 7.25
C ASP A 63 -10.46 5.70 7.57
N VAL A 64 -9.72 5.27 6.55
CA VAL A 64 -8.77 4.15 6.62
C VAL A 64 -7.34 4.64 6.44
N LEU A 65 -6.46 4.30 7.38
CA LEU A 65 -5.02 4.46 7.27
C LEU A 65 -4.38 3.10 6.93
N ASP A 66 -3.56 3.03 5.90
CA ASP A 66 -2.77 1.83 5.55
C ASP A 66 -1.27 2.16 5.63
N ALA A 67 -0.64 1.75 6.73
CA ALA A 67 0.77 1.96 6.97
C ALA A 67 1.59 0.81 6.33
N GLY A 68 2.47 1.16 5.39
CA GLY A 68 3.14 0.19 4.54
C GLY A 68 2.23 -0.32 3.41
N CYS A 69 1.50 0.58 2.76
CA CYS A 69 0.47 0.22 1.78
C CYS A 69 1.03 -0.44 0.50
N GLY A 70 2.34 -0.37 0.29
CA GLY A 70 3.02 -0.87 -0.90
C GLY A 70 2.37 -0.39 -2.20
N ALA A 71 2.13 -1.32 -3.12
CA ALA A 71 1.48 -1.02 -4.40
C ALA A 71 -0.06 -1.07 -4.34
N GLY A 72 -0.64 -0.90 -3.14
CA GLY A 72 -2.09 -0.72 -2.95
C GLY A 72 -2.90 -2.01 -2.93
N ARG A 73 -2.40 -3.10 -2.33
CA ARG A 73 -3.12 -4.39 -2.30
C ARG A 73 -4.46 -4.30 -1.59
N ILE A 74 -4.53 -3.51 -0.52
CA ILE A 74 -5.76 -3.26 0.24
C ILE A 74 -6.50 -2.05 -0.36
N ALA A 75 -5.78 -1.02 -0.81
CA ALA A 75 -6.35 0.15 -1.47
C ALA A 75 -7.28 -0.22 -2.64
N VAL A 76 -6.86 -1.15 -3.51
CA VAL A 76 -7.58 -1.53 -4.73
C VAL A 76 -9.01 -2.00 -4.45
N PRO A 77 -9.25 -3.04 -3.64
CA PRO A 77 -10.62 -3.44 -3.30
C PRO A 77 -11.35 -2.41 -2.43
N LEU A 78 -10.66 -1.60 -1.62
CA LEU A 78 -11.30 -0.53 -0.86
C LEU A 78 -11.91 0.56 -1.77
N THR A 79 -11.49 0.70 -3.03
CA THR A 79 -12.14 1.64 -3.96
C THR A 79 -13.59 1.27 -4.28
N ASP A 80 -13.99 0.03 -4.04
CA ASP A 80 -15.37 -0.45 -4.21
C ASP A 80 -16.18 -0.37 -2.89
N VAL A 81 -15.52 -0.10 -1.76
CA VAL A 81 -16.12 -0.10 -0.41
C VAL A 81 -16.30 1.32 0.11
N LEU A 82 -15.26 2.16 0.00
CA LEU A 82 -15.27 3.53 0.50
C LEU A 82 -16.03 4.43 -0.47
N GLY A 83 -17.00 5.17 0.05
CA GLY A 83 -17.74 6.18 -0.69
C GLY A 83 -17.09 7.56 -0.59
N GLU A 84 -17.73 8.57 -1.16
CA GLU A 84 -17.23 9.96 -1.15
C GLU A 84 -17.08 10.57 0.25
N LYS A 85 -17.72 9.97 1.27
CA LYS A 85 -17.66 10.42 2.66
C LYS A 85 -16.54 9.74 3.48
N GLY A 86 -15.99 8.64 2.99
CA GLY A 86 -14.83 8.00 3.60
C GLY A 86 -13.55 8.46 2.93
N SER A 87 -12.42 8.16 3.53
CA SER A 87 -11.11 8.45 2.95
C SER A 87 -10.12 7.32 3.16
N TYR A 88 -9.10 7.32 2.31
CA TYR A 88 -7.99 6.40 2.42
C TYR A 88 -6.68 7.19 2.40
N LEU A 89 -5.83 6.94 3.39
CA LEU A 89 -4.45 7.39 3.40
C LEU A 89 -3.53 6.17 3.43
N GLY A 90 -2.77 5.96 2.37
CA GLY A 90 -1.69 4.97 2.34
C GLY A 90 -0.34 5.65 2.43
N PHE A 91 0.61 5.09 3.17
CA PHE A 91 2.00 5.52 3.06
C PHE A 91 2.97 4.35 3.02
N ASP A 92 4.10 4.54 2.35
CA ASP A 92 5.13 3.51 2.20
C ASP A 92 6.51 4.11 1.96
N ILE A 93 7.56 3.36 2.29
CA ILE A 93 8.96 3.75 2.06
C ILE A 93 9.39 3.59 0.59
N VAL A 94 8.63 2.85 -0.22
CA VAL A 94 8.96 2.52 -1.61
C VAL A 94 8.38 3.55 -2.59
N PRO A 95 9.18 4.47 -3.17
CA PRO A 95 8.66 5.62 -3.93
C PRO A 95 7.83 5.20 -5.15
N HIS A 96 8.32 4.23 -5.92
CA HIS A 96 7.65 3.80 -7.16
C HIS A 96 6.32 3.08 -6.92
N ALA A 97 6.09 2.56 -5.71
CA ALA A 97 4.82 1.95 -5.34
C ALA A 97 3.78 3.04 -5.05
N ILE A 98 4.19 4.10 -4.34
CA ILE A 98 3.37 5.29 -4.10
C ILE A 98 3.05 6.02 -5.41
N GLU A 99 4.05 6.27 -6.26
CA GLU A 99 3.85 6.88 -7.58
C GLU A 99 2.82 6.11 -8.42
N TRP A 100 2.89 4.77 -8.40
CA TRP A 100 1.91 3.93 -9.06
C TRP A 100 0.51 4.16 -8.50
N CYS A 101 0.36 4.06 -7.19
CA CYS A 101 -0.93 4.20 -6.52
C CYS A 101 -1.56 5.57 -6.80
N SER A 102 -0.81 6.65 -6.61
CA SER A 102 -1.26 8.01 -6.89
C SER A 102 -1.65 8.19 -8.35
N SER A 103 -0.91 7.62 -9.30
CA SER A 103 -1.25 7.73 -10.73
C SER A 103 -2.48 6.93 -11.14
N ALA A 104 -2.70 5.76 -10.51
CA ALA A 104 -3.71 4.80 -10.90
C ALA A 104 -5.06 5.01 -10.21
N MET A 105 -5.05 5.48 -8.95
CA MET A 105 -6.25 5.57 -8.11
C MET A 105 -6.70 7.01 -7.88
N THR A 106 -5.82 7.93 -7.46
CA THR A 106 -6.21 9.29 -7.04
C THR A 106 -7.00 10.08 -8.11
N PRO A 107 -6.73 9.98 -9.43
CA PRO A 107 -7.56 10.68 -10.42
C PRO A 107 -9.02 10.22 -10.48
N LYS A 108 -9.29 8.97 -10.13
CA LYS A 108 -10.63 8.36 -10.15
C LYS A 108 -11.28 8.37 -8.76
N TYR A 109 -10.47 8.34 -7.71
CA TYR A 109 -10.87 8.31 -6.31
C TYR A 109 -10.11 9.41 -5.55
N PRO A 110 -10.58 10.68 -5.59
CA PRO A 110 -9.84 11.81 -5.03
C PRO A 110 -9.70 11.75 -3.50
N ASN A 111 -10.50 10.93 -2.82
CA ASN A 111 -10.42 10.63 -1.40
C ASN A 111 -9.35 9.56 -1.06
N PHE A 112 -8.66 9.00 -2.06
CA PHE A 112 -7.53 8.08 -1.88
C PHE A 112 -6.21 8.84 -2.08
N ARG A 113 -5.50 9.07 -0.99
CA ARG A 113 -4.20 9.74 -0.95
C ARG A 113 -3.09 8.75 -0.63
N PHE A 114 -1.92 9.00 -1.22
CA PHE A 114 -0.75 8.17 -1.02
C PHE A 114 0.48 9.05 -0.79
N GLU A 115 1.22 8.74 0.28
CA GLU A 115 2.38 9.53 0.70
C GLU A 115 3.64 8.67 0.73
N HIS A 116 4.71 9.18 0.11
CA HIS A 116 6.02 8.55 0.23
C HIS A 116 6.70 9.04 1.50
N VAL A 117 7.21 8.12 2.31
CA VAL A 117 7.86 8.43 3.58
C VAL A 117 9.29 7.91 3.56
N ASP A 118 10.27 8.78 3.84
CA ASP A 118 11.68 8.39 3.84
C ASP A 118 12.13 7.94 5.23
N ILE A 119 11.55 6.85 5.75
CA ILE A 119 11.84 6.35 7.09
C ILE A 119 13.07 5.45 7.03
N ARG A 120 13.97 5.59 8.01
CA ARG A 120 15.07 4.64 8.20
C ARG A 120 14.51 3.27 8.56
N GLN A 121 14.85 2.28 7.75
CA GLN A 121 14.55 0.87 8.00
C GLN A 121 15.80 0.05 7.71
N GLU A 122 16.28 -0.70 8.70
CA GLU A 122 17.63 -1.30 8.66
C GLU A 122 17.85 -2.20 7.43
N ILE A 123 16.81 -2.91 7.00
CA ILE A 123 16.87 -3.85 5.87
C ILE A 123 16.50 -3.18 4.54
N TYR A 124 15.50 -2.29 4.55
CA TYR A 124 14.86 -1.82 3.32
C TYR A 124 15.24 -0.39 2.93
N ASN A 125 15.60 0.46 3.89
CA ASN A 125 15.98 1.85 3.67
C ASN A 125 17.00 2.34 4.74
N PRO A 126 18.24 1.82 4.75
CA PRO A 126 19.20 2.06 5.83
C PRO A 126 19.64 3.52 5.95
N ASP A 127 19.51 4.30 4.86
CA ASP A 127 19.89 5.70 4.77
C ASP A 127 18.73 6.68 5.01
N GLY A 128 17.49 6.18 5.15
CA GLY A 128 16.30 7.00 5.40
C GLY A 128 16.38 7.78 6.71
N LYS A 129 15.61 8.88 6.80
CA LYS A 129 15.52 9.73 7.99
C LYS A 129 14.11 10.35 8.10
N PRO A 130 13.45 10.28 9.27
CA PRO A 130 13.96 9.92 10.61
C PRO A 130 14.00 8.40 10.85
N ARG A 131 14.45 7.95 12.04
CA ARG A 131 14.28 6.55 12.47
C ARG A 131 12.78 6.25 12.60
N ALA A 132 12.37 5.00 12.39
CA ALA A 132 10.98 4.59 12.57
C ALA A 132 10.43 4.89 13.97
N ALA A 133 11.27 4.85 15.01
CA ALA A 133 10.91 5.22 16.38
C ALA A 133 10.67 6.73 16.60
N ASP A 134 11.14 7.59 15.70
CA ASP A 134 10.97 9.05 15.77
C ASP A 134 10.02 9.56 14.67
N PHE A 135 9.40 8.65 13.91
CA PHE A 135 8.60 8.97 12.74
C PHE A 135 7.18 9.40 13.14
N ARG A 136 6.70 10.48 12.53
CA ARG A 136 5.28 10.86 12.62
C ARG A 136 4.60 10.49 11.32
N PHE A 137 3.47 9.82 11.42
CA PHE A 137 2.69 9.43 10.25
C PHE A 137 2.31 10.69 9.46
N PRO A 138 2.18 10.61 8.13
CA PRO A 138 1.69 11.70 7.29
C PRO A 138 0.16 11.85 7.41
N ALA A 139 -0.35 11.53 8.61
CA ALA A 139 -1.67 11.79 9.08
C ALA A 139 -1.54 13.04 9.95
N GLU A 140 -2.25 14.12 9.63
CA GLU A 140 -2.44 15.23 10.57
C GLU A 140 -3.12 14.69 11.87
N ASP A 141 -3.55 15.54 12.81
CA ASP A 141 -4.32 15.11 14.00
C ASP A 141 -5.72 14.49 13.65
N SER A 142 -5.87 13.96 12.44
CA SER A 142 -6.97 13.17 11.93
C SER A 142 -7.12 11.88 12.70
N ALA A 143 -8.32 11.67 13.25
CA ALA A 143 -8.75 10.35 13.67
C ALA A 143 -9.05 9.49 12.44
N PHE A 144 -8.59 8.24 12.45
CA PHE A 144 -9.00 7.22 11.49
C PHE A 144 -9.88 6.22 12.21
N ASP A 145 -10.89 5.70 11.51
CA ASP A 145 -11.74 4.66 12.05
C ASP A 145 -11.04 3.30 12.06
N VAL A 146 -10.17 3.06 11.07
CA VAL A 146 -9.39 1.82 10.96
C VAL A 146 -7.96 2.11 10.53
N VAL A 147 -7.00 1.50 11.24
CA VAL A 147 -5.58 1.49 10.89
C VAL A 147 -5.16 0.06 10.49
N ALA A 148 -4.70 -0.10 9.26
CA ALA A 148 -4.14 -1.32 8.73
C ALA A 148 -2.61 -1.28 8.74
N MET A 149 -1.98 -2.35 9.24
CA MET A 149 -0.53 -2.55 9.27
C MET A 149 -0.18 -3.96 8.74
N VAL A 150 -0.63 -4.27 7.52
CA VAL A 150 -0.60 -5.65 7.01
C VAL A 150 0.77 -6.00 6.42
N GLY A 151 1.48 -6.91 7.08
CA GLY A 151 2.84 -7.31 6.65
C GLY A 151 3.92 -6.29 7.01
N LEU A 152 3.58 -5.27 7.80
CA LEU A 152 4.52 -4.25 8.27
C LEU A 152 5.19 -4.67 9.60
N ILE A 153 4.40 -5.15 10.57
CA ILE A 153 4.85 -5.40 11.95
C ILE A 153 6.03 -6.39 11.99
N SER A 154 6.09 -7.36 11.08
CA SER A 154 7.19 -8.33 10.99
C SER A 154 8.56 -7.71 10.68
N HIS A 155 8.59 -6.44 10.28
CA HIS A 155 9.81 -5.71 9.94
C HIS A 155 10.18 -4.65 10.99
N LEU A 156 9.34 -4.42 12.00
CA LEU A 156 9.59 -3.42 13.04
C LEU A 156 10.36 -4.04 14.22
N LEU A 157 11.37 -3.33 14.70
CA LEU A 157 11.99 -3.62 15.99
C LEU A 157 11.05 -3.16 17.13
N PRO A 158 11.14 -3.74 18.35
CA PRO A 158 10.22 -3.38 19.44
C PRO A 158 10.08 -1.87 19.72
N PRO A 159 11.16 -1.06 19.77
CA PRO A 159 11.03 0.39 19.97
C PRO A 159 10.37 1.13 18.80
N GLU A 160 10.40 0.55 17.59
CA GLU A 160 9.73 1.11 16.42
C GLU A 160 8.25 0.76 16.45
N LEU A 161 7.90 -0.45 16.92
CA LEU A 161 6.51 -0.86 17.10
C LEU A 161 5.79 0.05 18.12
N ASP A 162 6.44 0.42 19.21
CA ASP A 162 5.84 1.31 20.22
C ASP A 162 5.36 2.63 19.58
N ASN A 163 6.17 3.23 18.71
CA ASN A 163 5.83 4.46 17.99
C ASN A 163 4.65 4.30 16.99
N TYR A 164 4.35 3.07 16.56
CA TYR A 164 3.21 2.79 15.67
C TYR A 164 1.91 2.50 16.43
N LEU A 165 1.98 2.32 17.76
CA LEU A 165 0.84 1.97 18.61
C LEU A 165 0.41 3.09 19.58
N THR A 166 1.20 4.17 19.69
CA THR A 166 0.96 5.31 20.58
C THR A 166 0.70 6.58 19.80
#